data_AF-A0A0C3CH86-F1
#
_entry.id   AF-A0A0C3CH86-F1
#
_cell.length_a   1.000
_cell.length_b   1.000
_cell.length_c   1.000
_cell.angle_alpha   90.00
_cell.angle_beta   90.00
_cell.angle_gamma   90.00
#
_symmetry.space_group_name_H-M   'P 1'
#
loop_
_entity.id
_entity.type
_entity.pdbx_description
1 polymer ?
#
loop_
_entity_poly.entity_id
_entity_poly.type
_entity_poly.pdbx_seq_one_letter_code
_entity_poly.pdbx_strand_id
1 'polypeptide(L)'
;MPLIPGPDVYRELRMLGTIISAITYGIVVSLSGNCFFLLLKKRGIYSSRMRLFLLIYVTIMLLLSTLAIMQTVRTTTVFIFQADLPLVIGNIPAALPLIIWGADGFMIWRCAVLYQDVPRVPRFIVLVLLSFLSITSLVCGVMSLIPFSIRFLIGTDGIFSTVVTLFSTLVNIILAALIILRLIRHQRHIRKVLGAQHGSPYSKVITMCVESSALIVIFSGVYSVIALVEGDGPSGLIPFLLLPHICVISPLLIVYRVAKGRAVTTTLHPSEEVADQIRFNDPPSSRSNQEEREV
;
A
#
# COMPACT_ATOMS: atom_id res chain seq x y z
N MET A 1 41.07 -18.44 28.72
CA MET A 1 39.81 -19.07 28.25
C MET A 1 39.19 -18.11 27.24
N PRO A 2 38.85 -18.57 26.02
CA PRO A 2 38.78 -17.72 24.85
C PRO A 2 37.52 -16.83 24.87
N LEU A 3 37.74 -15.50 24.84
CA LEU A 3 36.73 -14.45 24.67
C LEU A 3 36.49 -14.16 23.18
N ILE A 4 36.12 -15.17 22.41
CA ILE A 4 35.61 -14.95 21.05
C ILE A 4 34.21 -15.54 21.02
N PRO A 5 33.14 -14.74 21.14
CA PRO A 5 31.81 -15.25 20.89
C PRO A 5 31.80 -15.75 19.43
N GLY A 6 31.36 -16.99 19.23
CA GLY A 6 31.17 -17.54 17.90
C GLY A 6 30.20 -16.68 17.07
N PRO A 7 30.11 -16.91 15.75
CA PRO A 7 29.19 -16.18 14.89
C PRO A 7 27.74 -16.37 15.36
N ASP A 8 27.18 -15.32 15.97
CA ASP A 8 25.78 -15.26 16.38
C ASP A 8 24.91 -14.95 15.14
N VAL A 9 24.53 -16.01 14.41
CA VAL A 9 23.71 -15.93 13.18
C VAL A 9 22.45 -15.05 13.35
N TYR A 10 21.85 -15.04 14.54
CA TYR A 10 20.72 -14.18 14.89
C TYR A 10 21.08 -12.68 14.84
N ARG A 11 22.24 -12.28 15.37
CA ARG A 11 22.71 -10.88 15.37
C ARG A 11 23.01 -10.42 13.95
N GLU A 12 23.68 -11.26 13.16
CA GLU A 12 24.02 -10.97 11.78
C GLU A 12 22.77 -10.79 10.91
N LEU A 13 21.82 -11.73 10.98
CA LEU A 13 20.55 -11.64 10.23
C LEU A 13 19.71 -10.43 10.64
N ARG A 14 19.73 -10.06 11.92
CA ARG A 14 19.04 -8.87 12.40
C ARG A 14 19.67 -7.57 11.87
N MET A 15 21.01 -7.48 11.86
CA MET A 15 21.70 -6.35 11.26
C MET A 15 21.42 -6.24 9.76
N LEU A 16 21.53 -7.35 9.03
CA LEU A 16 21.18 -7.40 7.61
C LEU A 16 19.73 -6.99 7.36
N GLY A 17 18.79 -7.51 8.15
CA GLY A 17 17.38 -7.13 8.08
C GLY A 17 17.17 -5.62 8.30
N THR A 18 17.85 -5.03 9.28
CA THR A 18 17.78 -3.58 9.55
C THR A 18 18.36 -2.75 8.41
N ILE A 19 19.47 -3.18 7.79
CA ILE A 19 20.06 -2.50 6.62
C ILE A 19 19.09 -2.54 5.44
N ILE A 20 18.52 -3.72 5.13
CA ILE A 20 17.55 -3.87 4.03
C ILE A 20 16.28 -3.05 4.31
N SER A 21 15.82 -3.03 5.57
CA SER A 21 14.68 -2.22 6.02
C SER A 21 14.95 -0.73 5.82
N ALA A 22 16.16 -0.24 6.14
CA ALA A 22 16.57 1.15 5.90
C ALA A 22 16.61 1.51 4.40
N ILE A 23 17.10 0.61 3.53
CA ILE A 23 17.06 0.80 2.07
C ILE A 23 15.61 0.91 1.60
N THR A 24 14.74 0.02 2.09
CA THR A 24 13.32 -0.02 1.74
C THR A 24 12.60 1.25 2.23
N TYR A 25 12.97 1.77 3.40
CA TYR A 25 12.51 3.09 3.86
C TYR A 25 12.93 4.22 2.92
N GLY A 26 14.14 4.18 2.36
CA GLY A 26 14.57 5.13 1.32
C GLY A 26 13.64 5.12 0.10
N ILE A 27 13.16 3.95 -0.31
CA ILE A 27 12.15 3.81 -1.39
C ILE A 27 10.84 4.48 -0.97
N VAL A 28 10.38 4.28 0.28
CA VAL A 28 9.17 4.94 0.82
C VAL A 28 9.29 6.47 0.74
N VAL A 29 10.43 7.03 1.15
CA VAL A 29 10.69 8.47 1.11
C VAL A 29 10.66 8.99 -0.33
N SER A 30 11.38 8.33 -1.24
CA SER A 30 11.42 8.71 -2.66
C SER A 30 10.01 8.67 -3.30
N LEU A 31 9.26 7.61 -3.03
CA LEU A 31 7.92 7.44 -3.58
C LEU A 31 6.94 8.47 -2.99
N SER A 32 7.06 8.78 -1.70
CA SER A 32 6.29 9.84 -1.05
C SER A 32 6.59 11.20 -1.67
N GLY A 33 7.86 11.54 -1.88
CA GLY A 33 8.28 12.77 -2.56
C GLY A 33 7.69 12.91 -3.97
N ASN A 34 7.72 11.81 -4.75
CA ASN A 34 7.09 11.76 -6.06
C ASN A 34 5.57 11.97 -6.00
N CYS A 35 4.88 11.36 -5.02
CA CYS A 35 3.46 11.59 -4.78
C CYS A 35 3.16 13.05 -4.44
N PHE A 36 3.95 13.68 -3.56
CA PHE A 36 3.80 15.10 -3.23
C PHE A 36 3.97 15.99 -4.45
N PHE A 37 5.02 15.77 -5.24
CA PHE A 37 5.29 16.55 -6.45
C PHE A 37 4.12 16.46 -7.44
N LEU A 38 3.62 15.25 -7.71
CA LEU A 38 2.52 15.05 -8.66
C LEU A 38 1.20 15.64 -8.14
N LEU A 39 0.90 15.48 -6.85
CA LEU A 39 -0.34 16.00 -6.24
C LEU A 39 -0.34 17.53 -6.14
N LEU A 40 0.81 18.16 -5.90
CA LEU A 40 0.94 19.62 -5.79
C LEU A 40 0.98 20.31 -7.16
N LYS A 41 1.71 19.76 -8.13
CA LYS A 41 1.92 20.40 -9.44
C LYS A 41 0.64 20.44 -10.30
N LYS A 42 -0.24 19.44 -10.20
CA LYS A 42 -1.42 19.31 -11.09
C LYS A 42 -2.73 19.65 -10.37
N ARG A 43 -2.96 20.95 -10.13
CA ARG A 43 -4.09 21.51 -9.34
C ARG A 43 -5.50 21.22 -9.89
N GLY A 44 -5.67 20.87 -11.17
CA GLY A 44 -6.98 20.70 -11.82
C GLY A 44 -7.50 19.27 -12.01
N ILE A 45 -6.70 18.23 -11.72
CA ILE A 45 -7.05 16.82 -12.03
C ILE A 45 -7.86 16.15 -10.90
N TYR A 46 -7.75 16.68 -9.69
CA TYR A 46 -8.40 16.14 -8.49
C TYR A 46 -9.27 17.20 -7.85
N SER A 47 -10.44 16.79 -7.37
CA SER A 47 -11.22 17.62 -6.45
C SER A 47 -10.35 18.01 -5.25
N SER A 48 -10.42 19.27 -4.82
CA SER A 48 -9.61 19.80 -3.71
C SER A 48 -9.70 18.94 -2.44
N ARG A 49 -10.88 18.35 -2.16
CA ARG A 49 -11.10 17.44 -1.02
C ARG A 49 -10.34 16.12 -1.18
N MET A 50 -10.39 15.53 -2.37
CA MET A 50 -9.70 14.27 -2.68
C MET A 50 -8.17 14.45 -2.66
N ARG A 51 -7.67 15.58 -3.20
CA ARG A 51 -6.24 15.90 -3.14
C ARG A 51 -5.76 16.03 -1.71
N LEU A 52 -6.50 16.78 -0.88
CA LEU A 52 -6.15 16.95 0.53
C LEU A 52 -6.16 15.61 1.27
N PHE A 53 -7.18 14.78 1.04
CA PHE A 53 -7.25 13.43 1.60
C PHE A 53 -6.04 12.57 1.23
N LEU A 54 -5.65 12.55 -0.05
CA LEU A 54 -4.48 11.80 -0.51
C LEU A 54 -3.16 12.34 0.08
N LEU A 55 -3.01 13.66 0.22
CA LEU A 55 -1.83 14.26 0.83
C LEU A 55 -1.71 13.91 2.31
N ILE A 56 -2.81 14.04 3.07
CA ILE A 56 -2.88 13.65 4.48
C ILE A 56 -2.57 12.16 4.65
N TYR A 57 -3.09 11.33 3.75
CA TYR A 57 -2.81 9.90 3.78
C TYR A 57 -1.32 9.59 3.55
N VAL A 58 -0.70 10.19 2.53
CA VAL A 58 0.73 10.01 2.23
C VAL A 58 1.60 10.49 3.39
N THR A 59 1.28 11.63 4.02
CA THR A 59 2.04 12.11 5.19
C THR A 59 1.91 11.17 6.38
N ILE A 60 0.70 10.69 6.70
CA ILE A 60 0.48 9.76 7.82
C ILE A 60 1.27 8.46 7.59
N MET A 61 1.21 7.88 6.39
CA MET A 61 1.93 6.65 6.08
C MET A 61 3.46 6.82 6.12
N LEU A 62 3.97 7.99 5.68
CA LEU A 62 5.38 8.32 5.79
C LEU A 62 5.82 8.46 7.26
N LEU A 63 5.02 9.13 8.10
CA LEU A 63 5.29 9.27 9.53
C LEU A 63 5.29 7.91 10.23
N LEU A 64 4.29 7.06 9.97
CA LEU A 64 4.23 5.70 10.50
C LEU A 64 5.44 4.87 10.06
N SER A 65 5.84 4.94 8.79
CA SER A 65 7.05 4.26 8.31
C SER A 65 8.33 4.78 8.97
N THR A 66 8.38 6.07 9.31
CA THR A 66 9.52 6.69 10.00
C THR A 66 9.59 6.20 11.45
N LEU A 67 8.44 6.09 12.12
CA LEU A 67 8.35 5.49 13.45
C LEU A 67 8.79 4.03 13.44
N ALA A 68 8.40 3.26 12.42
CA ALA A 68 8.79 1.84 12.30
C ALA A 68 10.31 1.66 12.14
N ILE A 69 10.98 2.46 11.30
CA ILE A 69 12.44 2.36 11.15
C ILE A 69 13.16 2.85 12.40
N MET A 70 12.69 3.91 13.06
CA MET A 70 13.24 4.37 14.34
C MET A 70 13.15 3.29 15.42
N GLN A 71 12.01 2.60 15.52
CA GLN A 71 11.84 1.46 16.43
C GLN A 71 12.78 0.30 16.08
N THR A 72 12.91 -0.03 14.81
CA THR A 72 13.79 -1.12 14.33
C THR A 72 15.26 -0.84 14.63
N VAL A 73 15.73 0.38 14.37
CA VAL A 73 17.10 0.80 14.69
C VAL A 73 17.32 0.77 16.20
N ARG A 74 16.42 1.35 17.00
CA ARG A 74 16.55 1.38 18.46
C ARG A 74 16.61 -0.03 19.06
N THR A 75 15.71 -0.92 18.65
CA THR A 75 15.67 -2.30 19.14
C THR A 75 16.89 -3.10 18.70
N THR A 76 17.47 -2.80 17.54
CA THR A 76 18.72 -3.43 17.08
C THR A 76 19.92 -2.93 17.90
N THR A 77 20.02 -1.62 18.14
CA THR A 77 21.10 -1.02 18.95
C THR A 77 21.11 -1.54 20.39
N VAL A 78 19.95 -1.58 21.06
CA VAL A 78 19.84 -2.11 22.43
C VAL A 78 20.26 -3.58 22.48
N PHE A 79 19.87 -4.37 21.47
CA PHE A 79 20.20 -5.80 21.40
C PHE A 79 21.71 -6.04 21.17
N ILE A 80 22.38 -5.22 20.36
CA ILE A 80 23.80 -5.37 20.05
C ILE A 80 24.68 -4.88 21.20
N PHE A 81 24.39 -3.70 21.75
CA PHE A 81 25.26 -3.03 22.71
C PHE A 81 24.96 -3.38 24.18
N GLN A 82 23.95 -4.23 24.44
CA GLN A 82 23.48 -4.55 25.80
C GLN A 82 23.34 -3.29 26.67
N ALA A 83 22.93 -2.17 26.06
CA ALA A 83 22.84 -0.90 26.76
C ALA A 83 21.65 -0.94 27.72
N ASP A 84 21.94 -0.84 29.02
CA ASP A 84 20.94 -0.61 30.08
C ASP A 84 20.33 0.79 29.94
N LEU A 85 19.51 1.00 28.91
CA LEU A 85 18.66 2.17 28.81
C LEU A 85 17.36 1.87 29.56
N PRO A 86 17.12 2.47 30.74
CA PRO A 86 15.88 2.28 31.47
C PRO A 86 14.78 3.08 30.77
N LEU A 87 14.13 2.49 29.77
CA LEU A 87 12.78 2.90 29.37
C LEU A 87 12.07 1.76 28.66
N VAL A 88 11.49 0.88 29.49
CA VAL A 88 10.50 -0.16 29.16
C VAL A 88 9.27 0.38 28.40
N ILE A 89 9.17 1.70 28.19
CA ILE A 89 8.04 2.39 27.57
C ILE A 89 8.17 2.50 26.01
N GLY A 90 9.35 2.22 25.42
CA GLY A 90 9.61 2.46 24.00
C GLY A 90 9.75 1.23 23.07
N ASN A 91 9.74 0.00 23.61
CA ASN A 91 10.10 -1.22 22.86
C ASN A 91 8.93 -1.92 22.16
N ILE A 92 7.76 -1.31 22.16
CA ILE A 92 6.60 -1.89 21.49
C ILE A 92 6.64 -1.48 20.01
N PRO A 93 6.60 -2.41 19.04
CA PRO A 93 6.48 -2.09 17.62
C PRO A 93 5.07 -1.57 17.28
N ALA A 94 4.66 -0.46 17.92
CA ALA A 94 3.35 0.16 17.81
C ALA A 94 3.01 0.63 16.39
N ALA A 95 4.04 0.86 15.56
CA ALA A 95 3.83 1.28 14.19
C ALA A 95 3.28 0.14 13.30
N LEU A 96 3.61 -1.13 13.57
CA LEU A 96 3.28 -2.24 12.66
C LEU A 96 1.77 -2.45 12.48
N PRO A 97 0.94 -2.63 13.54
CA PRO A 97 -0.49 -2.81 13.35
C PRO A 97 -1.17 -1.60 12.71
N LEU A 98 -0.71 -0.39 13.06
CA LEU A 98 -1.25 0.85 12.49
C LEU A 98 -0.93 1.00 11.01
N ILE A 99 0.28 0.60 10.58
CA ILE A 99 0.68 0.59 9.17
C ILE A 99 -0.17 -0.40 8.37
N ILE A 100 -0.31 -1.63 8.86
CA ILE A 100 -1.10 -2.68 8.21
C ILE A 100 -2.55 -2.21 8.07
N TRP A 101 -3.14 -1.72 9.16
CA TRP A 101 -4.49 -1.20 9.15
C TRP A 101 -4.66 0.02 8.24
N GLY A 102 -3.68 0.92 8.20
CA GLY A 102 -3.66 2.06 7.27
C GLY A 102 -3.58 1.65 5.80
N ALA A 103 -2.86 0.58 5.49
CA ALA A 103 -2.79 0.00 4.15
C ALA A 103 -4.12 -0.66 3.76
N ASP A 104 -4.66 -1.52 4.62
CA ASP A 104 -5.93 -2.21 4.40
C ASP A 104 -7.11 -1.25 4.30
N GLY A 105 -7.14 -0.24 5.17
CA GLY A 105 -8.16 0.81 5.16
C GLY A 105 -8.18 1.57 3.84
N PHE A 106 -7.01 1.88 3.27
CA PHE A 106 -6.92 2.51 1.96
C PHE A 106 -7.46 1.60 0.84
N MET A 107 -7.14 0.31 0.90
CA MET A 107 -7.64 -0.69 -0.05
C MET A 107 -9.16 -0.87 0.03
N ILE A 108 -9.72 -0.92 1.25
CA ILE A 108 -11.17 -0.99 1.50
C ILE A 108 -11.86 0.28 0.99
N TRP A 109 -11.30 1.46 1.27
CA TRP A 109 -11.84 2.72 0.78
C TRP A 109 -11.88 2.77 -0.76
N ARG A 110 -10.80 2.33 -1.44
CA ARG A 110 -10.79 2.20 -2.90
C ARG A 110 -11.86 1.26 -3.41
N CYS A 111 -12.05 0.11 -2.75
CA CYS A 111 -13.15 -0.80 -3.06
C CYS A 111 -14.51 -0.10 -2.84
N ALA A 112 -14.69 0.66 -1.77
CA ALA A 112 -15.95 1.35 -1.50
C ALA A 112 -16.28 2.43 -2.55
N VAL A 113 -15.25 3.14 -3.06
CA VAL A 113 -15.38 4.15 -4.11
C VAL A 113 -15.66 3.52 -5.48
N LEU A 114 -15.00 2.40 -5.81
CA LEU A 114 -15.20 1.71 -7.10
C LEU A 114 -16.63 1.15 -7.27
N TYR A 115 -17.31 0.84 -6.15
CA TYR A 115 -18.63 0.23 -6.13
C TYR A 115 -19.79 1.24 -5.99
N GLN A 116 -19.60 2.52 -6.35
CA GLN A 116 -20.68 3.51 -6.24
C GLN A 116 -21.91 3.16 -7.09
N ASP A 117 -21.73 2.44 -8.20
CA ASP A 117 -22.78 2.15 -9.19
C ASP A 117 -23.42 0.75 -9.06
N VAL A 118 -23.04 -0.05 -8.06
CA VAL A 118 -23.53 -1.43 -7.84
C VAL A 118 -24.69 -1.43 -6.81
N PRO A 119 -25.69 -2.33 -6.94
CA PRO A 119 -26.80 -2.44 -5.97
C PRO A 119 -26.33 -2.46 -4.50
N ARG A 120 -27.08 -1.73 -3.66
CA ARG A 120 -26.69 -1.40 -2.27
C ARG A 120 -26.46 -2.63 -1.38
N VAL A 121 -27.25 -3.68 -1.55
CA VAL A 121 -27.25 -4.87 -0.67
C VAL A 121 -25.94 -5.68 -0.76
N PRO A 122 -25.52 -6.21 -1.93
CA PRO A 122 -24.27 -6.96 -2.03
C PRO A 122 -23.04 -6.07 -1.74
N ARG A 123 -23.11 -4.78 -2.06
CA ARG A 123 -22.07 -3.82 -1.70
C ARG A 123 -21.90 -3.73 -0.18
N PHE A 124 -23.00 -3.54 0.54
CA PHE A 124 -23.00 -3.39 2.00
C PHE A 124 -22.48 -4.65 2.68
N ILE A 125 -22.98 -5.84 2.32
CA ILE A 125 -22.56 -7.12 2.92
C ILE A 125 -21.03 -7.29 2.84
N VAL A 126 -20.44 -7.05 1.67
CA VAL A 126 -19.00 -7.30 1.51
C VAL A 126 -18.16 -6.19 2.16
N LEU A 127 -18.63 -4.93 2.21
CA LEU A 127 -17.94 -3.88 2.96
C LEU A 127 -17.97 -4.15 4.47
N VAL A 128 -19.10 -4.64 4.99
CA VAL A 128 -19.23 -5.06 6.39
C VAL A 128 -18.28 -6.22 6.67
N LEU A 129 -18.24 -7.24 5.81
CA LEU A 129 -17.31 -8.36 5.95
C LEU A 129 -15.84 -7.91 5.97
N LEU A 130 -15.41 -7.09 5.00
CA LEU A 130 -14.03 -6.60 4.94
C LEU A 130 -13.67 -5.71 6.13
N SER A 131 -14.60 -4.86 6.56
CA SER A 131 -14.44 -4.02 7.75
C SER A 131 -14.30 -4.86 9.01
N PHE A 132 -15.13 -5.89 9.15
CA PHE A 132 -15.07 -6.83 10.27
C PHE A 132 -13.71 -7.53 10.35
N LEU A 133 -13.22 -8.11 9.24
CA LEU A 133 -11.90 -8.76 9.20
C LEU A 133 -10.76 -7.76 9.51
N SER A 134 -10.85 -6.52 9.02
CA SER A 134 -9.86 -5.47 9.31
C SER A 134 -9.85 -5.08 10.79
N ILE A 135 -11.02 -4.98 11.43
CA ILE A 135 -11.14 -4.73 12.87
C ILE A 135 -10.57 -5.91 13.67
N THR A 136 -10.88 -7.16 13.30
CA THR A 136 -10.31 -8.34 13.94
C THR A 136 -8.78 -8.35 13.85
N SER A 137 -8.22 -8.00 12.68
CA SER A 137 -6.77 -7.86 12.48
C SER A 137 -6.18 -6.78 13.40
N LEU A 138 -6.83 -5.61 13.49
CA LEU A 138 -6.40 -4.51 14.36
C LEU A 138 -6.42 -4.93 15.84
N VAL A 139 -7.49 -5.58 16.31
CA VAL A 139 -7.59 -6.06 17.70
C VAL A 139 -6.47 -7.05 18.01
N CYS A 140 -6.19 -7.97 17.09
CA CYS A 140 -5.11 -8.94 17.25
C CYS A 140 -3.71 -8.27 17.26
N GLY A 141 -3.51 -7.28 16.39
CA GLY A 141 -2.30 -6.48 16.35
C GLY A 141 -2.12 -5.61 17.60
N VAL A 142 -3.18 -5.01 18.13
CA VAL A 142 -3.18 -4.22 19.38
C VAL A 142 -2.90 -5.12 20.58
N MET A 143 -3.46 -6.33 20.62
CA MET A 143 -3.10 -7.33 21.63
C MET A 143 -1.61 -7.67 21.58
N SER A 144 -1.03 -7.66 20.38
CA SER A 144 0.41 -7.84 20.15
C SER A 144 1.26 -6.65 20.64
N LEU A 145 0.66 -5.52 21.05
CA LEU A 145 1.34 -4.37 21.65
C LEU A 145 1.56 -4.50 23.15
N ILE A 146 0.89 -5.45 23.81
CA ILE A 146 1.03 -5.61 25.27
C ILE A 146 2.49 -5.99 25.59
N PRO A 147 3.19 -5.27 26.49
CA PRO A 147 4.57 -5.54 26.86
C PRO A 147 4.78 -6.98 27.35
N PHE A 148 5.94 -7.54 27.04
CA PHE A 148 6.34 -8.86 27.53
C PHE A 148 6.25 -8.97 29.06
N SER A 149 6.63 -7.91 29.79
CA SER A 149 6.55 -7.85 31.25
C SER A 149 5.12 -8.01 31.79
N ILE A 150 4.14 -7.42 31.10
CA ILE A 150 2.73 -7.52 31.47
C ILE A 150 2.19 -8.90 31.08
N ARG A 151 2.55 -9.43 29.90
CA ARG A 151 2.17 -10.80 29.47
C ARG A 151 2.69 -11.89 30.38
N PHE A 152 3.92 -11.73 30.87
CA PHE A 152 4.53 -12.62 31.84
C PHE A 152 3.75 -12.59 33.16
N LEU A 153 3.33 -11.40 33.62
CA LEU A 153 2.55 -11.24 34.85
C LEU A 153 1.14 -11.87 34.75
N ILE A 154 0.53 -11.87 33.57
CA ILE A 154 -0.81 -12.44 33.32
C ILE A 154 -0.75 -13.95 33.02
N GLY A 155 0.44 -14.57 33.03
CA GLY A 155 0.60 -16.01 32.78
C GLY A 155 0.34 -16.42 31.32
N THR A 156 0.46 -15.50 30.37
CA THR A 156 0.38 -15.83 28.95
C THR A 156 1.76 -16.28 28.45
N ASP A 157 1.93 -17.60 28.31
CA ASP A 157 3.17 -18.24 27.85
C ASP A 157 3.63 -17.72 26.47
N GLY A 158 4.92 -17.87 26.14
CA GLY A 158 5.49 -17.46 24.85
C GLY A 158 4.74 -18.05 23.64
N ILE A 159 4.19 -19.26 23.78
CA ILE A 159 3.36 -19.95 22.79
C ILE A 159 2.12 -19.11 22.42
N PHE A 160 1.48 -18.46 23.39
CA PHE A 160 0.31 -17.61 23.14
C PHE A 160 0.67 -16.42 22.25
N SER A 161 1.85 -15.81 22.45
CA SER A 161 2.32 -14.69 21.63
C SER A 161 2.59 -15.10 20.19
N THR A 162 3.23 -16.26 19.99
CA THR A 162 3.52 -16.79 18.66
C THR A 162 2.23 -17.16 17.92
N VAL A 163 1.28 -17.80 18.59
CA VAL A 163 -0.04 -18.14 18.03
C VAL A 163 -0.85 -16.90 17.66
N VAL A 164 -0.89 -15.87 18.53
CA VAL A 164 -1.57 -14.60 18.25
C VAL A 164 -0.94 -13.89 17.05
N THR A 165 0.39 -13.87 16.97
CA THR A 165 1.11 -13.24 15.86
C THR A 165 0.85 -13.97 14.54
N LEU A 166 0.94 -15.30 14.53
CA LEU A 166 0.63 -16.13 13.36
C LEU A 166 -0.82 -15.93 12.92
N PHE A 167 -1.78 -15.97 13.85
CA PHE A 167 -3.19 -15.74 13.56
C PHE A 167 -3.43 -14.36 12.95
N SER A 168 -2.84 -13.31 13.52
CA SER A 168 -2.89 -11.95 12.96
C SER A 168 -2.39 -11.90 11.52
N THR A 169 -1.23 -12.51 11.24
CA THR A 169 -0.66 -12.52 9.89
C THR A 169 -1.51 -13.29 8.89
N LEU A 170 -2.09 -14.43 9.30
CA LEU A 170 -2.98 -15.22 8.46
C LEU A 170 -4.28 -14.47 8.13
N VAL A 171 -4.90 -13.83 9.11
CA VAL A 171 -6.08 -12.98 8.88
C VAL A 171 -5.75 -11.86 7.89
N ASN A 172 -4.57 -11.25 8.00
CA ASN A 172 -4.13 -10.21 7.08
C ASN A 172 -3.92 -10.73 5.65
N ILE A 173 -3.30 -11.91 5.49
CA ILE A 173 -3.14 -12.58 4.19
C ILE A 173 -4.51 -12.89 3.57
N ILE A 174 -5.42 -13.46 4.34
CA ILE A 174 -6.78 -13.78 3.88
C ILE A 174 -7.51 -12.51 3.47
N LEU A 175 -7.44 -11.45 4.28
CA LEU A 175 -8.06 -10.17 3.97
C LEU A 175 -7.52 -9.60 2.64
N ALA A 176 -6.21 -9.53 2.48
CA ALA A 176 -5.57 -9.03 1.27
C ALA A 176 -5.92 -9.90 0.03
N ALA A 177 -5.92 -11.22 0.17
CA ALA A 177 -6.29 -12.15 -0.90
C ALA A 177 -7.77 -12.00 -1.30
N LEU A 178 -8.69 -11.83 -0.33
CA LEU A 178 -10.10 -11.58 -0.59
C LEU A 178 -10.32 -10.25 -1.32
N ILE A 179 -9.60 -9.20 -0.92
CA ILE A 179 -9.61 -7.90 -1.61
C ILE A 179 -9.17 -8.07 -3.06
N ILE A 180 -8.04 -8.75 -3.31
CA ILE A 180 -7.51 -9.00 -4.66
C ILE A 180 -8.50 -9.81 -5.50
N LEU A 181 -8.96 -10.95 -5.00
CA LEU A 181 -9.87 -11.85 -5.71
C LEU A 181 -11.15 -11.13 -6.11
N ARG A 182 -11.69 -10.31 -5.21
CA ARG A 182 -12.87 -9.49 -5.48
C ARG A 182 -12.59 -8.47 -6.59
N LEU A 183 -11.46 -7.76 -6.52
CA LEU A 183 -11.07 -6.79 -7.53
C LEU A 183 -10.96 -7.43 -8.91
N ILE A 184 -10.33 -8.61 -9.00
CA ILE A 184 -10.20 -9.38 -10.25
C ILE A 184 -11.57 -9.85 -10.76
N ARG A 185 -12.42 -10.41 -9.89
CA ARG A 185 -13.78 -10.86 -10.28
C ARG A 185 -14.60 -9.70 -10.83
N HIS A 186 -14.53 -8.54 -10.18
CA HIS A 186 -15.22 -7.35 -10.60
C HIS A 186 -14.68 -6.80 -11.93
N GLN A 187 -13.36 -6.77 -12.10
CA GLN A 187 -12.71 -6.41 -13.36
C GLN A 187 -13.18 -7.31 -14.52
N ARG A 188 -13.25 -8.63 -14.29
CA ARG A 188 -13.77 -9.59 -15.28
C ARG A 188 -15.24 -9.32 -15.60
N HIS A 189 -16.05 -8.96 -14.61
CA HIS A 189 -17.46 -8.64 -14.82
C HIS A 189 -17.64 -7.35 -15.65
N ILE A 190 -16.97 -6.26 -15.27
CA ILE A 190 -17.00 -4.99 -16.02
C ILE A 190 -16.57 -5.21 -17.47
N ARG A 191 -15.47 -5.95 -17.69
CA ARG A 191 -14.96 -6.23 -19.04
C ARG A 191 -15.92 -7.05 -19.90
N LYS A 192 -16.73 -7.92 -19.28
CA LYS A 192 -17.79 -8.68 -19.99
C LYS A 192 -18.99 -7.80 -20.35
N VAL A 193 -19.42 -6.90 -19.45
CA VAL A 193 -20.64 -6.09 -19.64
C VAL A 193 -20.41 -4.87 -20.53
N LEU A 194 -19.28 -4.17 -20.38
CA LEU A 194 -19.00 -2.92 -21.12
C LEU A 194 -18.23 -3.14 -22.44
N GLY A 195 -17.85 -4.38 -22.76
CA GLY A 195 -16.98 -4.69 -23.90
C GLY A 195 -15.52 -4.23 -23.70
N ALA A 196 -14.62 -4.73 -24.56
CA ALA A 196 -13.18 -4.50 -24.41
C ALA A 196 -12.75 -3.02 -24.61
N GLN A 197 -13.55 -2.22 -25.33
CA GLN A 197 -13.22 -0.83 -25.67
C GLN A 197 -13.55 0.17 -24.54
N HIS A 198 -14.71 0.05 -23.87
CA HIS A 198 -15.15 1.03 -22.86
C HIS A 198 -14.73 0.67 -21.41
N GLY A 199 -14.38 -0.59 -21.12
CA GLY A 199 -13.89 -1.03 -19.79
C GLY A 199 -12.41 -0.72 -19.48
N SER A 200 -11.67 -0.17 -20.44
CA SER A 200 -10.20 0.04 -20.40
C SER A 200 -9.68 0.83 -19.19
N PRO A 201 -10.19 2.02 -18.85
CA PRO A 201 -9.61 2.84 -17.77
C PRO A 201 -9.82 2.21 -16.39
N TYR A 202 -11.01 1.64 -16.12
CA TYR A 202 -11.31 0.95 -14.86
C TYR A 202 -10.47 -0.30 -14.68
N SER A 203 -10.28 -1.08 -15.76
CA SER A 203 -9.42 -2.25 -15.76
C SER A 203 -7.97 -1.91 -15.43
N LYS A 204 -7.43 -0.80 -15.94
CA LYS A 204 -6.07 -0.33 -15.61
C LYS A 204 -5.92 0.00 -14.13
N VAL A 205 -6.87 0.73 -13.55
CA VAL A 205 -6.83 1.09 -12.12
C VAL A 205 -6.91 -0.15 -11.23
N ILE A 206 -7.81 -1.08 -11.54
CA ILE A 206 -7.94 -2.34 -10.80
C ILE A 206 -6.65 -3.17 -10.89
N THR A 207 -6.08 -3.31 -12.08
CA THR A 207 -4.83 -4.07 -12.29
C THR A 207 -3.69 -3.49 -11.47
N MET A 208 -3.55 -2.16 -11.42
CA MET A 208 -2.54 -1.49 -10.58
C MET A 208 -2.72 -1.78 -9.09
N CYS A 209 -3.96 -1.79 -8.60
CA CYS A 209 -4.27 -2.13 -7.21
C CYS A 209 -3.94 -3.60 -6.90
N VAL A 210 -4.26 -4.53 -7.81
CA VAL A 210 -3.94 -5.96 -7.65
C VAL A 210 -2.43 -6.17 -7.59
N GLU A 211 -1.67 -5.57 -8.52
CA GLU A 211 -0.21 -5.68 -8.55
C GLU A 211 0.44 -5.17 -7.25
N SER A 212 -0.04 -4.04 -6.74
CA SER A 212 0.49 -3.46 -5.50
C SER A 212 0.12 -4.28 -4.26
N SER A 213 -1.07 -4.88 -4.24
CA SER A 213 -1.56 -5.72 -3.13
C SER A 213 -0.91 -7.11 -3.12
N ALA A 214 -0.56 -7.63 -4.29
CA ALA A 214 0.16 -8.88 -4.41
C ALA A 214 1.51 -8.81 -3.68
N LEU A 215 2.17 -7.65 -3.65
CA LEU A 215 3.38 -7.45 -2.86
C LEU A 215 3.12 -7.75 -1.37
N ILE A 216 2.05 -7.22 -0.79
CA ILE A 216 1.72 -7.46 0.62
C ILE A 216 1.50 -8.96 0.87
N VAL A 217 0.70 -9.64 0.03
CA VAL A 217 0.41 -11.07 0.17
C VAL A 217 1.68 -11.92 0.02
N ILE A 218 2.55 -11.60 -0.93
CA ILE A 218 3.79 -12.36 -1.16
C ILE A 218 4.71 -12.26 0.06
N PHE A 219 4.99 -11.05 0.53
CA PHE A 219 5.93 -10.85 1.62
C PHE A 219 5.36 -11.30 2.98
N SER A 220 4.08 -11.06 3.24
CA SER A 220 3.42 -11.62 4.44
C SER A 220 3.35 -13.14 4.40
N GLY A 221 3.06 -13.73 3.23
CA GLY A 221 3.07 -15.18 3.03
C GLY A 221 4.44 -15.80 3.25
N VAL A 222 5.50 -15.20 2.72
CA VAL A 222 6.89 -15.65 2.96
C VAL A 222 7.21 -15.63 4.45
N TYR A 223 6.86 -14.55 5.16
CA TYR A 223 7.03 -14.49 6.62
C TYR A 223 6.26 -15.61 7.33
N SER A 224 4.98 -15.81 7.02
CA SER A 224 4.16 -16.85 7.66
C SER A 224 4.68 -18.26 7.36
N VAL A 225 5.15 -18.55 6.15
CA VAL A 225 5.73 -19.86 5.80
C VAL A 225 7.00 -20.11 6.59
N ILE A 226 7.92 -19.13 6.66
CA ILE A 226 9.16 -19.27 7.41
C ILE A 226 8.86 -19.48 8.90
N ALA A 227 7.93 -18.71 9.46
CA ALA A 227 7.51 -18.84 10.86
C ALA A 227 6.86 -20.21 11.17
N LEU A 228 6.20 -20.85 10.19
CA LEU A 228 5.63 -22.18 10.35
C LEU A 228 6.68 -23.31 10.23
N VAL A 229 7.68 -23.15 9.36
CA VAL A 229 8.69 -24.18 9.11
C VAL A 229 9.78 -24.17 10.16
N GLU A 230 10.25 -22.99 10.56
CA GLU A 230 11.39 -22.84 11.47
C GLU A 230 10.99 -22.44 12.89
N GLY A 231 9.71 -22.16 13.15
CA GLY A 231 9.26 -21.65 14.44
C GLY A 231 9.89 -20.30 14.76
N ASP A 232 10.51 -20.17 15.93
CA ASP A 232 11.22 -18.95 16.39
C ASP A 232 12.66 -18.85 15.82
N GLY A 233 12.87 -19.35 14.61
CA GLY A 233 14.15 -19.28 13.90
C GLY A 233 14.55 -17.85 13.50
N PRO A 234 15.86 -17.55 13.34
CA PRO A 234 16.34 -16.22 12.99
C PRO A 234 16.03 -15.79 11.54
N SER A 235 15.71 -16.73 10.65
CA SER A 235 15.45 -16.50 9.23
C SER A 235 14.22 -15.62 8.96
N GLY A 236 13.19 -15.71 9.81
CA GLY A 236 11.95 -14.94 9.70
C GLY A 236 12.11 -13.45 10.02
N LEU A 237 13.24 -13.04 10.61
CA LEU A 237 13.50 -11.66 11.02
C LEU A 237 13.54 -10.71 9.81
N ILE A 238 14.17 -11.13 8.71
CA ILE A 238 14.32 -10.26 7.54
C ILE A 238 12.93 -9.90 6.97
N PRO A 239 12.07 -10.85 6.56
CA PRO A 239 10.72 -10.54 6.09
C PRO A 239 9.91 -9.70 7.08
N PHE A 240 10.04 -9.98 8.38
CA PHE A 240 9.34 -9.24 9.44
C PHE A 240 9.74 -7.76 9.49
N LEU A 241 11.04 -7.45 9.41
CA LEU A 241 11.57 -6.09 9.43
C LEU A 241 11.25 -5.30 8.14
N LEU A 242 11.05 -5.98 7.01
CA LEU A 242 10.64 -5.35 5.75
C LEU A 242 9.14 -5.08 5.65
N LEU A 243 8.32 -5.92 6.29
CA LEU A 243 6.86 -5.86 6.24
C LEU A 243 6.23 -4.46 6.40
N PRO A 244 6.61 -3.62 7.40
CA PRO A 244 6.05 -2.27 7.54
C PRO A 244 6.24 -1.43 6.29
N HIS A 245 7.43 -1.48 5.71
CA HIS A 245 7.77 -0.65 4.57
C HIS A 245 7.04 -1.12 3.31
N ILE A 246 6.88 -2.43 3.13
CA ILE A 246 6.11 -2.99 2.00
C ILE A 246 4.63 -2.60 2.09
N CYS A 247 4.05 -2.65 3.29
CA CYS A 247 2.67 -2.21 3.54
C CYS A 247 2.47 -0.72 3.26
N VAL A 248 3.52 0.11 3.39
CA VAL A 248 3.49 1.53 3.02
C VAL A 248 3.73 1.73 1.51
N ILE A 249 4.66 0.99 0.91
CA ILE A 249 4.98 1.06 -0.52
C ILE A 249 3.76 0.75 -1.36
N SER A 250 2.99 -0.29 -1.01
CA SER A 250 1.81 -0.71 -1.79
C SER A 250 0.79 0.42 -2.04
N PRO A 251 0.18 1.05 -1.03
CA PRO A 251 -0.77 2.12 -1.25
C PRO A 251 -0.12 3.38 -1.86
N LEU A 252 1.15 3.68 -1.55
CA LEU A 252 1.87 4.77 -2.20
C LEU A 252 2.09 4.53 -3.71
N LEU A 253 2.37 3.29 -4.14
CA LEU A 253 2.50 2.93 -5.56
C LEU A 253 1.17 3.13 -6.28
N ILE A 254 0.05 2.78 -5.65
CA ILE A 254 -1.28 3.03 -6.19
C ILE A 254 -1.52 4.53 -6.36
N VAL A 255 -1.21 5.35 -5.34
CA VAL A 255 -1.35 6.81 -5.42
C VAL A 255 -0.48 7.38 -6.53
N TYR A 256 0.79 7.00 -6.59
CA TYR A 256 1.74 7.43 -7.62
C TYR A 256 1.25 7.08 -9.03
N ARG A 257 0.85 5.82 -9.26
CA ARG A 257 0.41 5.36 -10.58
C ARG A 257 -0.90 6.01 -11.01
N VAL A 258 -1.84 6.22 -10.09
CA VAL A 258 -3.10 6.92 -10.40
C VAL A 258 -2.83 8.41 -10.70
N ALA A 259 -1.94 9.06 -9.94
CA ALA A 259 -1.54 10.44 -10.21
C ALA A 259 -0.84 10.60 -11.56
N LYS A 260 0.09 9.69 -11.87
CA LYS A 260 0.80 9.65 -13.16
C LYS A 260 -0.16 9.32 -14.31
N GLY A 261 -1.03 8.32 -14.16
CA GLY A 261 -1.97 7.89 -15.19
C GLY A 261 -2.95 9.00 -15.56
N ARG A 262 -3.52 9.70 -14.57
CA ARG A 262 -4.37 10.87 -14.83
C ARG A 262 -3.58 12.03 -15.46
N ALA A 263 -2.32 12.23 -15.06
CA ALA A 263 -1.47 13.26 -15.64
C ALA A 263 -1.19 13.06 -17.13
N VAL A 264 -1.14 11.80 -17.61
CA VAL A 264 -0.97 11.44 -19.04
C VAL A 264 -2.27 11.63 -19.82
N THR A 265 -3.42 11.26 -19.26
CA THR A 265 -4.72 11.49 -19.91
C THR A 265 -4.99 12.98 -20.12
N THR A 266 -4.65 13.83 -19.15
CA THR A 266 -4.79 15.28 -19.27
C THR A 266 -3.83 15.93 -20.26
N THR A 267 -2.72 15.30 -20.65
CA THR A 267 -1.82 15.87 -21.68
C THR A 267 -2.26 15.53 -23.11
N LEU A 268 -3.03 14.45 -23.30
CA LEU A 268 -3.52 14.05 -24.63
C LEU A 268 -4.76 14.84 -25.06
N HIS A 269 -5.71 15.07 -24.14
CA HIS A 269 -6.94 15.84 -24.42
C HIS A 269 -6.73 17.27 -24.96
N PRO A 270 -5.79 18.09 -24.44
CA PRO A 270 -5.58 19.45 -24.96
C PRO A 270 -4.95 19.49 -26.35
N SER A 271 -4.33 18.41 -26.84
CA SER A 271 -3.80 18.36 -28.21
C SER A 271 -4.83 17.90 -29.23
N GLU A 272 -5.76 17.01 -28.86
CA GLU A 272 -6.86 16.59 -29.76
C GLU A 272 -7.89 17.71 -29.96
N GLU A 273 -8.26 18.47 -28.93
CA GLU A 273 -9.18 19.62 -29.08
C GLU A 273 -8.59 20.75 -29.94
N VAL A 274 -7.27 20.97 -29.89
CA VAL A 274 -6.60 21.96 -30.73
C VAL A 274 -6.45 21.47 -32.17
N ALA A 275 -6.24 20.17 -32.39
CA ALA A 275 -6.19 19.60 -33.75
C ALA A 275 -7.55 19.62 -34.44
N ASP A 276 -8.65 19.38 -33.72
CA ASP A 276 -10.01 19.45 -34.27
C ASP A 276 -10.48 20.90 -34.50
N GLN A 277 -10.03 21.87 -33.67
CA GLN A 277 -10.32 23.30 -33.92
C GLN A 277 -9.54 23.86 -35.12
N ILE A 278 -8.33 23.39 -35.41
CA ILE A 278 -7.56 23.85 -36.58
C ILE A 278 -8.14 23.30 -37.89
N ARG A 279 -8.83 22.15 -37.87
CA ARG A 279 -9.41 21.51 -39.06
C ARG A 279 -10.73 22.15 -39.57
N PHE A 280 -11.36 23.03 -38.79
CA PHE A 280 -12.64 23.66 -39.17
C PHE A 280 -12.51 25.05 -39.80
N ASN A 281 -11.28 25.56 -40.00
CA ASN A 281 -11.06 26.92 -40.49
C ASN A 281 -10.46 26.97 -41.90
N ASP A 282 -10.86 26.04 -42.79
CA ASP A 282 -10.63 26.19 -44.23
C ASP A 282 -11.74 27.10 -44.82
N PRO A 283 -11.41 28.31 -45.33
CA PRO A 283 -12.41 29.18 -45.95
C PRO A 283 -12.87 28.62 -47.30
N PRO A 284 -14.16 28.78 -47.68
CA PRO A 284 -14.63 28.38 -49.00
C PRO A 284 -14.00 29.28 -50.06
N SER A 285 -13.16 28.71 -50.93
CA SER A 285 -12.65 29.38 -52.12
C SER A 285 -13.82 29.72 -53.04
N SER A 286 -14.15 31.01 -53.15
CA SER A 286 -15.06 31.57 -54.13
C SER A 286 -14.49 31.40 -55.55
N ARG A 287 -14.98 30.40 -56.29
CA ARG A 287 -14.86 30.40 -57.76
C ARG A 287 -15.98 31.26 -58.34
N SER A 288 -15.68 32.54 -58.52
CA SER A 288 -16.46 33.49 -59.28
C SER A 288 -16.48 33.13 -60.77
N ASN A 289 -17.70 33.00 -61.30
CA ASN A 289 -18.16 33.40 -62.63
C ASN A 289 -17.19 33.20 -63.80
N GLN A 290 -17.41 32.12 -64.53
CA GLN A 290 -16.92 31.95 -65.89
C GLN A 290 -17.75 32.86 -66.82
N GLU A 291 -17.03 33.69 -67.57
CA GLU A 291 -17.50 34.70 -68.50
C GLU A 291 -18.56 34.18 -69.48
N GLU A 292 -19.72 34.82 -69.45
CA GLU A 292 -20.63 34.91 -70.57
C GLU A 292 -20.68 36.40 -70.95
N ARG A 293 -19.83 36.81 -71.92
CA ARG A 293 -20.04 37.99 -72.77
C ARG A 293 -18.98 38.14 -73.86
N GLU A 294 -19.51 38.18 -75.08
CA GLU A 294 -19.10 38.98 -76.25
C GLU A 294 -18.14 38.37 -77.31
N VAL A 295 -18.78 38.24 -78.49
CA VAL A 295 -18.33 38.16 -79.91
C VAL A 295 -18.04 36.79 -80.50
#